data_AF-A0A965U3P7-F1
#
_entry.id   AF-A0A965U3P7-F1
#
_cell.length_a   1.000
_cell.length_b   1.000
_cell.length_c   1.000
_cell.angle_alpha   90.00
_cell.angle_beta   90.00
_cell.angle_gamma   90.00
#
_symmetry.space_group_name_H-M   'P 1'
#
loop_
_entity.id
_entity.type
_entity.pdbx_description
1 polymer ?
#
loop_
_entity_poly.entity_id
_entity_poly.type
_entity_poly.pdbx_seq_one_letter_code
_entity_poly.pdbx_strand_id
1 'polypeptide(L)'
;MDKKLLNRIFLLSTAGVLLLLGVLGVLRAMRPEVDTGPVIVEQAQVDTVQLETMEVSPSPTPEPMRYENTVTLLVNREPVMTLPNELSAKQMLWEYLSSNAIAPQGETFVSAKFDCELILTPGDPLVQPLETAEALNLLAQNPALVPIRVVTLSAEKTVIDPESSQSDEPALPKGTRIITQLGPGAVSQ
;
A
#
# COMPACT_ATOMS: atom_id res chain seq x y z
N MET A 1 -30.45 -8.43 -6.03
CA MET A 1 -29.59 -8.70 -4.86
C MET A 1 -30.48 -9.08 -3.69
N ASP A 2 -30.26 -10.24 -3.08
CA ASP A 2 -31.20 -10.86 -2.13
C ASP A 2 -31.03 -10.29 -0.72
N LYS A 3 -32.10 -9.72 -0.14
CA LYS A 3 -32.06 -8.99 1.15
C LYS A 3 -31.62 -9.88 2.31
N LYS A 4 -31.87 -11.19 2.22
CA LYS A 4 -31.47 -12.18 3.23
C LYS A 4 -29.97 -12.45 3.24
N LEU A 5 -29.31 -12.38 2.08
CA LEU A 5 -27.86 -12.53 1.95
C LEU A 5 -27.14 -11.31 2.53
N LEU A 6 -27.65 -10.11 2.26
CA LEU A 6 -27.08 -8.87 2.78
C LEU A 6 -27.10 -8.81 4.32
N ASN A 7 -28.22 -9.22 4.93
CA ASN A 7 -28.34 -9.24 6.40
C ASN A 7 -27.38 -10.26 7.06
N ARG A 8 -27.14 -11.39 6.40
CA ARG A 8 -26.17 -12.40 6.88
C ARG A 8 -24.73 -11.90 6.81
N ILE A 9 -24.36 -11.22 5.73
CA ILE A 9 -23.02 -10.62 5.57
C ILE A 9 -22.82 -9.51 6.60
N PHE A 10 -23.85 -8.68 6.83
CA PHE A 10 -23.79 -7.63 7.84
C PHE A 10 -23.62 -8.20 9.26
N LEU A 11 -24.39 -9.24 9.62
CA LEU A 11 -24.26 -9.93 10.91
C LEU A 11 -22.88 -10.57 11.12
N LEU A 12 -22.35 -11.22 10.08
CA LEU A 12 -21.01 -11.83 10.12
C LEU A 12 -19.91 -10.77 10.28
N SER A 13 -20.04 -9.63 9.60
CA SER A 13 -19.10 -8.52 9.72
C SER A 13 -19.13 -7.92 11.13
N THR A 14 -20.33 -7.68 11.70
CA THR A 14 -20.46 -7.14 13.06
C THR A 14 -19.93 -8.11 14.12
N ALA A 15 -20.15 -9.41 13.95
CA ALA A 15 -19.61 -10.43 14.86
C ALA A 15 -18.08 -10.49 14.78
N GLY A 16 -17.51 -10.36 13.58
CA GLY A 16 -16.06 -10.29 13.37
C GLY A 16 -15.42 -9.08 14.04
N VAL A 17 -16.03 -7.90 13.91
CA VAL A 17 -15.54 -6.66 14.56
C VAL A 17 -15.61 -6.77 16.08
N LEU A 18 -16.70 -7.32 16.63
CA LEU A 18 -16.83 -7.52 18.08
C LEU A 18 -15.80 -8.52 18.63
N LEU A 19 -15.50 -9.59 17.89
CA LEU A 19 -14.48 -10.56 18.28
C LEU A 19 -13.09 -9.91 18.30
N LEU A 20 -12.78 -9.08 17.31
CA LEU A 20 -11.50 -8.38 17.21
C LEU A 20 -11.33 -7.35 18.35
N LEU A 21 -12.39 -6.61 18.69
CA LEU A 21 -12.41 -5.73 19.86
C LEU A 21 -12.26 -6.50 21.18
N GLY A 22 -12.86 -7.68 21.28
CA GLY A 22 -12.71 -8.58 22.44
C GLY A 22 -11.26 -9.02 22.64
N VAL A 23 -10.57 -9.43 21.56
CA VAL A 23 -9.16 -9.84 21.59
C VAL A 23 -8.25 -8.68 22.02
N LEU A 24 -8.47 -7.48 21.50
CA LEU A 24 -7.74 -6.27 21.95
C LEU A 24 -8.00 -5.96 23.43
N GLY A 25 -9.23 -6.13 23.91
CA GLY A 25 -9.57 -5.95 25.32
C GLY A 25 -8.82 -6.91 26.25
N VAL A 26 -8.76 -8.20 25.89
CA VAL A 26 -8.02 -9.22 26.65
C VAL A 26 -6.52 -8.93 26.67
N LEU A 27 -5.94 -8.56 25.52
CA LEU A 27 -4.52 -8.18 25.44
C LEU A 27 -4.19 -6.96 26.31
N ARG A 28 -5.12 -6.02 26.47
CA ARG A 28 -4.94 -4.85 27.33
C ARG A 28 -5.08 -5.20 28.82
N ALA A 29 -5.99 -6.12 29.17
CA ALA A 29 -6.18 -6.60 30.53
C ALA A 29 -5.04 -7.51 31.03
N MET A 30 -4.28 -8.14 30.11
CA MET A 30 -3.09 -8.92 30.44
C MET A 30 -1.82 -8.08 30.63
N ARG A 31 -1.88 -6.75 30.52
CA ARG A 31 -0.74 -5.89 30.86
C ARG A 31 -0.56 -5.91 32.39
N PRO A 32 0.66 -6.18 32.91
CA PRO A 32 0.92 -6.10 34.34
C PRO A 32 0.68 -4.67 34.83
N GLU A 33 -0.12 -4.56 35.88
CA GLU A 33 -0.40 -3.31 36.58
C GLU A 33 0.91 -2.83 37.23
N VAL A 34 1.45 -1.72 36.73
CA VAL A 34 2.57 -1.05 37.40
C VAL A 34 1.98 -0.30 38.57
N ASP A 35 2.17 -0.85 39.77
CA ASP A 35 1.73 -0.27 41.03
C ASP A 35 2.46 1.06 41.28
N THR A 36 1.81 2.18 40.96
CA THR A 36 2.21 3.52 41.39
C THR A 36 1.36 3.93 42.58
N GLY A 37 1.53 3.23 43.71
CA GLY A 37 1.01 3.68 44.99
C GLY A 37 1.65 5.01 45.44
N PRO A 38 0.94 5.85 46.21
CA PRO A 38 1.49 7.09 46.74
C PRO A 38 2.56 6.76 47.78
N VAL A 39 3.80 7.17 47.53
CA VAL A 39 4.89 7.11 48.51
C VAL A 39 4.57 8.08 49.65
N ILE A 40 4.10 7.54 50.78
CA ILE A 40 3.98 8.27 52.03
C ILE A 40 5.38 8.39 52.61
N VAL A 41 5.93 9.60 52.59
CA VAL A 41 7.20 9.91 53.24
C VAL A 41 6.93 10.16 54.73
N GLU A 42 7.01 9.11 55.55
CA GLU A 42 7.09 9.27 57.01
C GLU A 42 8.53 9.62 57.39
N GLN A 43 8.76 10.87 57.80
CA GLN A 43 9.97 11.27 58.49
C GLN A 43 9.93 10.71 59.92
N ALA A 44 10.74 9.70 60.22
CA ALA A 44 11.00 9.26 61.58
C ALA A 44 12.49 8.99 61.81
N GLN A 45 13.05 9.87 62.66
CA GLN A 45 14.25 9.79 63.50
C GLN A 45 15.51 9.08 62.99
N VAL A 46 16.56 9.91 62.94
CA VAL A 46 17.97 9.58 62.73
C VAL A 46 18.44 8.63 63.83
N ASP A 47 18.78 7.40 63.46
CA ASP A 47 19.68 6.57 64.23
C ASP A 47 20.93 6.30 63.39
N THR A 48 22.09 6.54 63.99
CA THR A 48 23.35 6.71 63.28
C THR A 48 23.95 5.34 62.97
N VAL A 49 23.50 4.71 61.88
CA VAL A 49 24.13 3.50 61.36
C VAL A 49 25.23 3.92 60.39
N GLN A 50 26.48 3.62 60.70
CA GLN A 50 27.59 3.74 59.75
C GLN A 50 27.34 2.74 58.62
N LEU A 51 26.72 3.19 57.53
CA LEU A 51 26.69 2.45 56.28
C LEU A 51 28.09 2.53 55.67
N GLU A 52 28.80 1.40 55.66
CA GLU A 52 29.85 1.18 54.67
C GLU A 52 29.23 1.45 53.29
N THR A 53 29.76 2.45 52.59
CA THR A 53 29.36 2.79 51.23
C THR A 53 29.75 1.62 50.33
N MET A 54 28.83 0.69 50.16
CA MET A 54 28.92 -0.33 49.12
C MET A 54 28.85 0.42 47.80
N GLU A 55 29.96 0.48 47.07
CA GLU A 55 30.02 1.05 45.73
C GLU A 55 28.95 0.37 44.87
N VAL A 56 27.89 1.12 44.55
CA VAL A 56 26.86 0.64 43.62
C VAL A 56 27.55 0.55 42.26
N SER A 57 28.01 -0.64 41.90
CA SER A 57 28.47 -0.93 40.54
C SER A 57 27.39 -0.43 39.58
N PRO A 58 27.70 0.47 38.63
CA PRO A 58 26.71 0.95 37.68
C PRO A 58 26.11 -0.27 36.96
N SER A 59 24.78 -0.29 36.84
CA SER A 59 24.10 -1.34 36.09
C SER A 59 24.67 -1.38 34.67
N PRO A 60 24.93 -2.58 34.10
CA PRO A 60 25.46 -2.68 32.76
C PRO A 60 24.49 -1.97 31.81
N THR A 61 25.01 -1.00 31.05
CA THR A 61 24.24 -0.34 30.00
C THR A 61 23.88 -1.42 28.96
N PRO A 62 22.59 -1.62 28.63
CA PRO A 62 22.20 -2.61 27.65
C PRO A 62 22.90 -2.32 26.33
N GLU A 63 23.60 -3.31 25.78
CA GLU A 63 24.25 -3.18 24.49
C GLU A 63 23.19 -2.89 23.41
N PRO A 64 23.47 -1.96 22.47
CA PRO A 64 22.52 -1.66 21.41
C PRO A 64 22.29 -2.91 20.55
N MET A 65 21.01 -3.25 20.31
CA MET A 65 20.64 -4.33 19.40
C MET A 65 21.23 -4.08 18.02
N ARG A 66 21.87 -5.11 17.45
CA ARG A 66 22.42 -5.09 16.10
C ARG A 66 21.61 -6.01 15.20
N TYR A 67 21.30 -5.52 14.01
CA TYR A 67 20.60 -6.26 12.97
C TYR A 67 21.61 -6.76 11.94
N GLU A 68 21.62 -8.06 11.69
CA GLU A 68 22.51 -8.69 10.72
C GLU A 68 21.80 -8.92 9.38
N ASN A 69 22.58 -8.96 8.30
CA ASN A 69 22.11 -9.26 6.94
C ASN A 69 21.05 -8.30 6.38
N THR A 70 20.91 -7.12 6.98
CA THR A 70 20.03 -6.07 6.46
C THR A 70 20.62 -5.47 5.19
N VAL A 71 19.73 -4.91 4.37
CA VAL A 71 20.12 -4.19 3.14
C VAL A 71 19.49 -2.81 3.16
N THR A 72 20.24 -1.80 2.75
CA THR A 72 19.70 -0.46 2.52
C THR A 72 19.42 -0.30 1.03
N LEU A 73 18.20 0.13 0.71
CA LEU A 73 17.81 0.56 -0.63
C LEU A 73 18.24 2.01 -0.81
N LEU A 74 19.10 2.24 -1.81
CA LEU A 74 19.45 3.58 -2.26
C LEU A 74 18.72 3.87 -3.56
N VAL A 75 18.15 5.06 -3.64
CA VAL A 75 17.53 5.61 -4.84
C VAL A 75 18.35 6.81 -5.26
N ASN A 76 18.89 6.78 -6.48
CA ASN A 76 19.83 7.79 -6.97
C ASN A 76 21.00 8.04 -5.99
N ARG A 77 21.47 6.96 -5.33
CA ARG A 77 22.54 6.95 -4.32
C ARG A 77 22.19 7.61 -2.99
N GLU A 78 20.93 7.93 -2.75
CA GLU A 78 20.44 8.39 -1.45
C GLU A 78 19.72 7.25 -0.72
N PRO A 79 20.02 7.00 0.57
CA PRO A 79 19.37 5.93 1.33
C PRO A 79 17.91 6.28 1.59
N VAL A 80 17.00 5.38 1.20
CA VAL A 80 15.55 5.57 1.37
C VAL A 80 15.02 4.72 2.53
N MET A 81 15.42 3.46 2.60
CA MET A 81 14.95 2.54 3.63
C MET A 81 15.90 1.35 3.82
N THR A 82 15.83 0.73 5.00
CA THR A 82 16.55 -0.51 5.32
C THR A 82 15.54 -1.66 5.41
N LEU A 83 15.89 -2.80 4.83
CA LEU A 83 15.05 -3.99 4.70
C LEU A 83 15.78 -5.22 5.30
N PRO A 84 15.05 -6.29 5.67
CA PRO A 84 15.61 -7.40 6.44
C PRO A 84 16.66 -8.20 5.67
N ASN A 85 16.56 -8.25 4.35
CA ASN A 85 17.50 -8.93 3.45
C ASN A 85 17.23 -8.54 1.99
N GLU A 86 18.11 -8.97 1.09
CA GLU A 86 18.03 -8.68 -0.35
C GLU A 86 16.77 -9.27 -1.01
N LEU A 87 16.31 -10.44 -0.57
CA LEU A 87 15.11 -11.09 -1.12
C LEU A 87 13.86 -10.26 -0.81
N SER A 88 13.69 -9.84 0.44
CA SER A 88 12.61 -8.96 0.87
C SER A 88 12.61 -7.65 0.09
N ALA A 89 13.79 -7.06 -0.14
CA ALA A 89 13.91 -5.84 -0.93
C ALA A 89 13.44 -6.01 -2.38
N LYS A 90 13.86 -7.11 -3.04
CA LYS A 90 13.44 -7.41 -4.41
C LYS A 90 11.94 -7.70 -4.51
N GLN A 91 11.39 -8.46 -3.56
CA GLN A 91 9.96 -8.77 -3.50
C GLN A 91 9.14 -7.49 -3.32
N MET A 92 9.55 -6.63 -2.39
CA MET A 92 8.92 -5.33 -2.15
C MET A 92 8.91 -4.47 -3.43
N LEU A 93 10.06 -4.32 -4.09
CA LEU A 93 10.16 -3.52 -5.32
C LEU A 93 9.28 -4.11 -6.44
N TRP A 94 9.24 -5.42 -6.57
CA TRP A 94 8.41 -6.10 -7.56
C TRP A 94 6.91 -5.86 -7.32
N GLU A 95 6.47 -5.99 -6.08
CA GLU A 95 5.08 -5.75 -5.69
C GLU A 95 4.68 -4.28 -5.86
N TYR A 96 5.59 -3.37 -5.50
CA TYR A 96 5.40 -1.95 -5.71
C TYR A 96 5.27 -1.59 -7.20
N LEU A 97 6.12 -2.14 -8.07
CA LEU A 97 6.01 -1.93 -9.51
C LEU A 97 4.70 -2.51 -10.07
N SER A 98 4.34 -3.73 -9.64
CA SER A 98 3.16 -4.44 -10.12
C SER A 98 1.86 -3.74 -9.74
N SER A 99 1.79 -3.19 -8.52
CA SER A 99 0.62 -2.45 -8.04
C SER A 99 0.44 -1.09 -8.72
N ASN A 100 1.51 -0.47 -9.21
CA ASN A 100 1.47 0.81 -9.94
C ASN A 100 1.36 0.64 -11.47
N ALA A 101 1.51 -0.59 -11.99
CA ALA A 101 1.42 -0.90 -13.42
C ALA A 101 -0.03 -0.93 -13.94
N ILE A 102 -0.78 0.16 -13.74
CA ILE A 102 -2.19 0.27 -14.10
C ILE A 102 -2.37 1.38 -15.14
N ALA A 103 -3.05 1.07 -16.25
CA ALA A 103 -3.45 2.09 -17.22
C ALA A 103 -4.70 2.85 -16.75
N PRO A 104 -4.73 4.19 -16.91
CA PRO A 104 -5.95 4.98 -16.75
C PRO A 104 -7.09 4.51 -17.67
N GLN A 105 -8.33 4.84 -17.32
CA GLN A 105 -9.50 4.45 -18.10
C GLN A 105 -9.41 4.99 -19.54
N GLY A 106 -9.62 4.10 -20.53
CA GLY A 106 -9.56 4.45 -21.95
C GLY A 106 -8.17 4.32 -22.58
N GLU A 107 -7.14 4.00 -21.79
CA GLU A 107 -5.79 3.77 -22.28
C GLU A 107 -5.38 2.29 -22.20
N THR A 108 -4.48 1.87 -23.07
CA THR A 108 -3.88 0.53 -23.05
C THR A 108 -2.52 0.59 -22.37
N PHE A 109 -2.30 -0.25 -21.35
CA PHE A 109 -1.01 -0.37 -20.68
C PHE A 109 0.05 -0.91 -21.66
N VAL A 110 1.23 -0.26 -21.70
CA VAL A 110 2.37 -0.74 -22.49
C VAL A 110 3.46 -1.28 -21.58
N SER A 111 3.93 -0.46 -20.64
CA SER A 111 5.03 -0.83 -19.75
C SER A 111 5.07 0.07 -18.51
N ALA A 112 5.61 -0.46 -17.41
CA ALA A 112 5.99 0.31 -16.24
C ALA A 112 7.46 0.01 -15.91
N LYS A 113 8.21 1.04 -15.52
CA LYS A 113 9.61 0.91 -15.10
C LYS A 113 9.95 1.91 -14.02
N PHE A 114 10.97 1.61 -13.22
CA PHE A 114 11.55 2.58 -12.30
C PHE A 114 12.23 3.70 -13.10
N ASP A 115 11.97 4.94 -12.71
CA ASP A 115 12.54 6.15 -13.30
C ASP A 115 13.70 6.69 -12.45
N CYS A 116 14.49 5.79 -11.86
CA CYS A 116 15.58 6.09 -10.95
C CYS A 116 16.64 4.97 -10.96
N GLU A 117 17.82 5.27 -10.42
CA GLU A 117 18.85 4.27 -10.14
C GLU A 117 18.53 3.59 -8.80
N LEU A 118 18.41 2.26 -8.79
CA LEU A 118 18.20 1.48 -7.57
C LEU A 118 19.45 0.68 -7.24
N ILE A 119 19.97 0.85 -6.02
CA ILE A 119 21.15 0.14 -5.53
C ILE A 119 20.81 -0.49 -4.19
N LEU A 120 21.17 -1.76 -4.00
CA LEU A 120 21.11 -2.44 -2.71
C LEU A 120 22.53 -2.53 -2.15
N THR A 121 22.75 -1.96 -0.97
CA THR A 121 24.02 -2.09 -0.24
C THR A 121 23.79 -2.79 1.10
N PRO A 122 24.84 -3.33 1.74
CA PRO A 122 24.76 -3.76 3.12
C PRO A 122 24.16 -2.64 4.00
N GLY A 123 23.21 -3.00 4.85
CA GLY A 123 22.52 -2.06 5.72
C GLY A 123 23.36 -1.68 6.94
N ASP A 124 23.00 -0.56 7.55
CA ASP A 124 23.55 -0.18 8.85
C ASP A 124 23.02 -1.14 9.93
N PRO A 125 23.91 -1.84 10.68
CA PRO A 125 23.50 -2.80 11.69
C PRO A 125 22.77 -2.16 12.89
N LEU A 126 22.83 -0.84 13.05
CA LEU A 126 22.12 -0.12 14.12
C LEU A 126 20.73 0.35 13.70
N VAL A 127 20.38 0.25 12.42
CA VAL A 127 19.08 0.68 11.89
C VAL A 127 18.15 -0.52 11.84
N GLN A 128 17.01 -0.40 12.51
CA GLN A 128 15.96 -1.41 12.46
C GLN A 128 15.42 -1.54 11.02
N PRO A 129 15.44 -2.74 10.42
CA PRO A 129 14.86 -2.95 9.10
C PRO A 129 13.34 -2.81 9.16
N LEU A 130 12.77 -2.21 8.12
CA LEU A 130 11.33 -2.18 7.91
C LEU A 130 10.86 -3.53 7.37
N GLU A 131 9.71 -3.99 7.87
CA GLU A 131 9.04 -5.14 7.27
C GLU A 131 8.54 -4.81 5.86
N THR A 132 8.43 -5.82 4.99
CA THR A 132 8.03 -5.64 3.59
C THR A 132 6.72 -4.85 3.45
N ALA A 133 5.71 -5.14 4.29
CA ALA A 133 4.42 -4.46 4.25
C ALA A 133 4.51 -2.99 4.70
N GLU A 134 5.38 -2.68 5.66
CA GLU A 134 5.61 -1.31 6.13
C GLU A 134 6.34 -0.49 5.06
N ALA A 135 7.36 -1.07 4.43
CA ALA A 135 8.08 -0.48 3.32
C ALA A 135 7.16 -0.17 2.13
N LEU A 136 6.27 -1.11 1.75
CA LEU A 136 5.27 -0.89 0.71
C LEU A 136 4.31 0.24 1.06
N ASN A 137 3.84 0.30 2.31
CA ASN A 137 2.94 1.36 2.75
C ASN A 137 3.63 2.73 2.70
N LEU A 138 4.92 2.80 3.05
CA LEU A 138 5.73 4.01 2.95
C LEU A 138 5.81 4.48 1.48
N LEU A 139 6.09 3.58 0.54
CA LEU A 139 6.12 3.90 -0.90
C LEU A 139 4.75 4.26 -1.47
N ALA A 140 3.68 3.68 -0.94
CA ALA A 140 2.31 4.04 -1.33
C ALA A 140 1.94 5.45 -0.86
N GLN A 141 2.38 5.83 0.34
CA GLN A 141 2.15 7.18 0.90
C GLN A 141 3.02 8.24 0.21
N ASN A 142 4.24 7.89 -0.19
CA ASN A 142 5.15 8.80 -0.86
C ASN A 142 5.80 8.16 -2.11
N PRO A 143 5.10 8.19 -3.25
CA PRO A 143 5.62 7.62 -4.50
C PRO A 143 6.87 8.34 -5.06
N ALA A 144 7.19 9.53 -4.56
CA ALA A 144 8.38 10.26 -5.01
C ALA A 144 9.69 9.62 -4.53
N LEU A 145 9.64 8.76 -3.50
CA LEU A 145 10.82 8.07 -2.97
C LEU A 145 11.38 7.05 -3.95
N VAL A 146 10.51 6.36 -4.70
CA VAL A 146 10.88 5.41 -5.75
C VAL A 146 10.01 5.70 -6.96
N PRO A 147 10.39 6.66 -7.82
CA PRO A 147 9.55 7.08 -8.92
C PRO A 147 9.38 5.97 -9.96
N ILE A 148 8.14 5.75 -10.41
CA ILE A 148 7.77 4.83 -11.49
C ILE A 148 7.24 5.62 -12.67
N ARG A 149 7.72 5.28 -13.87
CA ARG A 149 7.19 5.78 -15.14
C ARG A 149 6.31 4.71 -15.77
N VAL A 150 5.03 5.02 -15.92
CA VAL A 150 4.05 4.19 -16.64
C VAL A 150 3.87 4.76 -18.05
N VAL A 151 3.96 3.88 -19.06
CA VAL A 151 3.74 4.21 -20.47
C VAL A 151 2.43 3.57 -20.92
N THR A 152 1.55 4.38 -21.46
CA THR A 152 0.22 3.98 -21.92
C THR A 152 -0.03 4.49 -23.34
N LEU A 153 -0.97 3.85 -24.04
CA LEU A 153 -1.43 4.24 -25.36
C LEU A 153 -2.89 4.70 -25.27
N SER A 154 -3.15 5.95 -25.63
CA SER A 154 -4.51 6.46 -25.77
C SER A 154 -5.04 6.17 -27.18
N ALA A 155 -6.24 5.63 -27.27
CA ALA A 155 -6.93 5.40 -28.53
C ALA A 155 -8.20 6.26 -28.58
N GLU A 156 -8.19 7.28 -29.43
CA GLU A 156 -9.37 8.09 -29.68
C GLU A 156 -10.27 7.37 -30.69
N LYS A 157 -11.43 6.90 -30.23
CA LYS A 157 -12.42 6.25 -31.10
C LYS A 157 -13.44 7.29 -31.55
N THR A 158 -13.25 7.83 -32.74
CA THR A 158 -14.28 8.64 -33.40
C THR A 158 -15.37 7.71 -33.94
N VAL A 159 -16.57 7.79 -33.39
CA VAL A 159 -17.75 7.17 -33.99
C VAL A 159 -18.30 8.15 -35.01
N ILE A 160 -18.16 7.81 -36.29
CA ILE A 160 -18.79 8.56 -37.37
C ILE A 160 -20.17 7.94 -37.57
N ASP A 161 -21.21 8.72 -37.32
CA ASP A 161 -22.58 8.30 -37.63
C ASP A 161 -22.71 8.11 -39.15
N PRO A 162 -23.35 7.03 -39.62
CA PRO A 162 -23.49 6.79 -41.05
C PRO A 162 -24.38 7.86 -41.69
N GLU A 163 -23.89 8.51 -42.74
CA GLU A 163 -24.71 9.39 -43.57
C GLU A 163 -25.84 8.58 -44.24
N SER A 164 -27.08 8.99 -44.04
CA SER A 164 -28.24 8.38 -44.69
C SER A 164 -28.70 9.25 -45.87
N SER A 165 -28.48 8.80 -47.10
CA SER A 165 -29.12 9.37 -48.28
C SER A 165 -30.42 8.63 -48.61
N GLN A 166 -31.53 9.35 -48.74
CA GLN A 166 -32.81 8.80 -49.20
C GLN A 166 -33.15 9.40 -50.57
N SER A 167 -33.56 8.55 -51.51
CA SER A 167 -34.06 8.96 -52.82
C SER A 167 -35.47 8.41 -52.99
N ASP A 168 -36.39 9.24 -53.45
CA ASP A 168 -37.77 8.86 -53.71
C ASP A 168 -37.89 8.22 -55.11
N GLU A 169 -38.13 6.90 -55.15
CA GLU A 169 -38.35 6.19 -56.40
C GLU A 169 -39.87 5.95 -56.62
N PRO A 170 -40.48 6.53 -57.68
CA PRO A 170 -41.93 6.49 -57.88
C PRO A 170 -42.47 5.12 -58.28
N ALA A 171 -41.60 4.16 -58.59
CA ALA A 171 -41.96 2.79 -58.94
C ALA A 171 -42.26 1.91 -57.71
N LEU A 172 -41.98 2.38 -56.50
CA LEU A 172 -42.18 1.59 -55.28
C LEU A 172 -43.62 1.72 -54.72
N PRO A 173 -44.25 0.60 -54.30
CA PRO A 173 -45.52 0.64 -53.59
C PRO A 173 -45.42 1.46 -52.30
N LYS A 174 -46.47 2.24 -51.99
CA LYS A 174 -46.53 3.09 -50.80
C LYS A 174 -46.20 2.29 -49.53
N GLY A 175 -45.24 2.79 -48.75
CA GLY A 175 -44.77 2.16 -47.50
C GLY A 175 -43.63 1.17 -47.68
N THR A 176 -43.14 0.96 -48.91
CA THR A 176 -41.99 0.07 -49.19
C THR A 176 -40.72 0.90 -49.32
N ARG A 177 -39.62 0.44 -48.72
CA ARG A 177 -38.28 1.02 -48.87
C ARG A 177 -37.30 -0.08 -49.29
N ILE A 178 -36.38 0.25 -50.18
CA ILE A 178 -35.27 -0.63 -50.55
C ILE A 178 -33.98 -0.02 -50.02
N ILE A 179 -33.18 -0.84 -49.33
CA ILE A 179 -31.83 -0.46 -48.90
C ILE A 179 -30.88 -0.92 -50.00
N THR A 180 -30.35 0.03 -50.77
CA THR A 180 -29.49 -0.27 -51.92
C THR A 180 -28.02 -0.47 -51.52
N GLN A 181 -27.58 0.13 -50.41
CA GLN A 181 -26.23 -0.05 -49.87
C GLN A 181 -26.25 0.03 -48.34
N LEU A 182 -25.48 -0.85 -47.67
CA LEU A 182 -25.27 -0.85 -46.24
C LEU A 182 -23.75 -0.89 -45.99
N GLY A 183 -23.17 0.20 -45.50
CA GLY A 183 -21.72 0.34 -45.29
C GLY A 183 -21.28 1.79 -45.18
N PRO A 184 -19.98 2.07 -44.91
CA PRO A 184 -19.45 3.43 -44.94
C PRO A 184 -19.69 4.00 -46.35
N GLY A 185 -20.18 5.23 -46.43
CA GLY A 185 -20.77 5.83 -47.64
C GLY A 185 -20.02 5.60 -48.95
N ALA A 186 -20.77 5.56 -50.05
CA ALA A 186 -20.25 5.29 -51.39
C ALA A 186 -19.08 6.23 -51.77
N VAL A 187 -18.06 5.65 -52.40
CA VAL A 187 -16.98 6.36 -53.07
C VAL A 187 -17.59 7.20 -54.20
N SER A 188 -17.53 8.52 -54.09
CA SER A 188 -17.85 9.42 -55.19
C SER A 188 -16.76 9.30 -56.27
N GLN A 189 -17.19 9.06 -57.52
CA GLN A 189 -16.36 9.18 -58.73
C GLN A 189 -16.28 10.64 -59.18
#